data_AF-A0A949QZ68-F1
#
_entry.id   AF-A0A949QZ68-F1
#
_cell.length_a   1.000
_cell.length_b   1.000
_cell.length_c   1.000
_cell.angle_alpha   90.00
_cell.angle_beta   90.00
_cell.angle_gamma   90.00
#
_symmetry.space_group_name_H-M   'P 1'
#
loop_
_entity.id
_entity.type
_entity.pdbx_description
1 polymer ?
#
loop_
_entity_poly.entity_id
_entity_poly.type
_entity_poly.pdbx_seq_one_letter_code
_entity_poly.pdbx_strand_id
1 'polypeptide(L)'
;MLSVTLFAKKDSPACNEARGFLAELQKQYPHRLAEVDVESDSAINMKYGRHVPVVEVGPYTLKNPISRQKLQMTLGAASDRIEQLEKLDDPIYKYKMEKSKTLSTGDRVSFWIARRYLLILNLFMLFYVGLPFLAPTLMNLGAEGAGGVIYRIYKPLCHQFAFRSFFLYGEQPFYPLKEAGMSGYRTFEEATGIEGVDDPYSYTRFEARNFTGNETLGYKVALCERDVAIYLAILGFGIVFGLTGRRFKSVHWMVWLLLGIGPIGLDGFSQLFSQFNWDWLSAILPYRESTPFLRALTGAFFGLFTAWFAYPNIEESMNETRQYYIKKSAVIEAGG
;
A
#
# COMPACT_ATOMS: atom_id res chain seq x y z
N MET A 1 4.57 24.33 32.19
CA MET A 1 3.75 23.29 32.88
C MET A 1 3.97 21.96 32.18
N LEU A 2 4.32 20.92 32.95
CA LEU A 2 4.66 19.58 32.44
C LEU A 2 3.46 18.94 31.74
N SER A 3 3.67 18.19 30.66
CA SER A 3 2.61 17.37 30.04
C SER A 3 2.88 15.90 30.34
N VAL A 4 1.91 15.23 30.95
CA VAL A 4 1.95 13.83 31.35
C VAL A 4 0.88 13.07 30.59
N THR A 5 1.26 12.03 29.85
CA THR A 5 0.29 11.15 29.17
C THR A 5 0.16 9.85 29.94
N LEU A 6 -1.05 9.50 30.36
CA LEU A 6 -1.38 8.21 30.96
C LEU A 6 -2.13 7.35 29.93
N PHE A 7 -1.51 6.25 29.52
CA PHE A 7 -2.17 5.19 28.77
C PHE A 7 -2.78 4.20 29.76
N ALA A 8 -4.11 4.10 29.75
CA ALA A 8 -4.86 3.34 30.74
C ALA A 8 -6.00 2.54 30.10
N LYS A 9 -6.46 1.52 30.84
CA LYS A 9 -7.78 0.91 30.63
C LYS A 9 -8.77 1.55 31.60
N LYS A 10 -10.05 1.62 31.23
CA LYS A 10 -11.10 2.18 32.10
C LYS A 10 -11.22 1.42 33.42
N ASP A 11 -11.28 0.10 33.34
CA ASP A 11 -11.54 -0.76 34.50
C ASP A 11 -10.28 -1.51 35.00
N SER A 12 -9.22 -0.76 35.32
CA SER A 12 -7.97 -1.33 35.82
C SER A 12 -7.59 -0.75 37.19
N PRO A 13 -7.50 -1.57 38.26
CA PRO A 13 -7.07 -1.11 39.58
C PRO A 13 -5.71 -0.42 39.56
N ALA A 14 -4.75 -0.98 38.83
CA ALA A 14 -3.42 -0.38 38.67
C ALA A 14 -3.46 0.98 37.95
N CYS A 15 -4.38 1.16 36.99
CA CYS A 15 -4.58 2.45 36.34
C CYS A 15 -5.20 3.49 37.30
N ASN A 16 -6.15 3.07 38.13
CA ASN A 16 -6.74 3.94 39.16
C ASN A 16 -5.71 4.37 40.21
N GLU A 17 -4.83 3.45 40.61
CA GLU A 17 -3.72 3.74 41.51
C GLU A 17 -2.74 4.76 40.89
N ALA A 18 -2.36 4.57 39.62
CA ALA A 18 -1.51 5.53 38.90
C ALA A 18 -2.16 6.93 38.79
N ARG A 19 -3.48 7.01 38.54
CA ARG A 19 -4.24 8.28 38.57
C ARG A 19 -4.16 8.94 39.95
N GLY A 20 -4.33 8.15 41.01
CA GLY A 20 -4.22 8.63 42.39
C GLY A 20 -2.85 9.24 42.67
N PHE A 21 -1.76 8.54 42.33
CA PHE A 21 -0.41 9.06 42.52
C PHE A 21 -0.14 10.34 41.72
N LEU A 22 -0.63 10.44 40.48
CA LEU A 22 -0.52 11.66 39.67
C LEU A 22 -1.26 12.82 40.34
N ALA A 23 -2.49 12.61 40.81
CA ALA A 23 -3.28 13.62 41.50
C ALA A 23 -2.61 14.11 42.81
N GLU A 24 -2.00 13.20 43.59
CA GLU A 24 -1.25 13.56 44.79
C GLU A 24 -0.02 14.41 44.49
N LEU A 25 0.75 14.03 43.46
CA LEU A 25 2.02 14.68 43.10
C LEU A 25 1.81 15.98 42.31
N GLN A 26 0.58 16.25 41.84
CA GLN A 26 0.20 17.46 41.11
C GLN A 26 0.61 18.76 41.80
N LYS A 27 0.52 18.83 43.14
CA LYS A 27 0.92 20.03 43.91
C LYS A 27 2.43 20.25 43.91
N GLN A 28 3.21 19.17 43.98
CA GLN A 28 4.67 19.23 44.03
C GLN A 28 5.28 19.41 42.63
N TYR A 29 4.69 18.78 41.62
CA TYR A 29 5.11 18.85 40.23
C TYR A 29 3.92 19.25 39.36
N PRO A 30 3.65 20.55 39.15
CA PRO A 30 2.51 21.02 38.36
C PRO A 30 2.52 20.46 36.94
N HIS A 31 1.51 19.66 36.61
CA HIS A 31 1.42 18.98 35.32
C HIS A 31 0.01 19.01 34.70
N ARG A 32 -0.10 18.70 33.42
CA ARG A 32 -1.38 18.43 32.74
C ARG A 32 -1.45 16.95 32.44
N LEU A 33 -2.54 16.32 32.84
CA LEU A 33 -2.76 14.90 32.62
C LEU A 33 -3.61 14.70 31.36
N ALA A 34 -3.01 14.09 30.35
CA ALA A 34 -3.68 13.60 29.15
C ALA A 34 -3.91 12.10 29.27
N GLU A 35 -5.17 11.67 29.31
CA GLU A 35 -5.50 10.24 29.35
C GLU A 35 -5.77 9.70 27.94
N VAL A 36 -5.17 8.55 27.63
CA VAL A 36 -5.42 7.79 26.40
C VAL A 36 -5.93 6.41 26.78
N ASP A 37 -7.17 6.12 26.39
CA ASP A 37 -7.75 4.77 26.52
C ASP A 37 -7.06 3.83 25.53
N VAL A 38 -6.37 2.82 26.03
CA VAL A 38 -5.66 1.84 25.17
C VAL A 38 -6.60 0.93 24.38
N GLU A 39 -7.89 0.94 24.68
CA GLU A 39 -8.91 0.16 23.97
C GLU A 39 -9.57 0.96 22.84
N SER A 40 -9.30 2.26 22.76
CA SER A 40 -9.88 3.16 21.74
C SER A 40 -9.34 2.95 20.32
N ASP A 41 -8.12 2.41 20.18
CA ASP A 41 -7.47 2.21 18.88
C ASP A 41 -6.53 1.00 18.93
N SER A 42 -6.53 0.19 17.87
CA SER A 42 -5.70 -1.03 17.78
C SER A 42 -4.20 -0.74 17.81
N ALA A 43 -3.75 0.39 17.26
CA ALA A 43 -2.35 0.78 17.24
C ALA A 43 -1.83 1.11 18.65
N ILE A 44 -2.67 1.76 19.45
CA ILE A 44 -2.38 2.05 20.87
C ILE A 44 -2.41 0.77 21.68
N ASN A 45 -3.43 -0.08 21.46
CA ASN A 45 -3.58 -1.36 22.15
C ASN A 45 -2.36 -2.26 21.93
N MET A 46 -1.90 -2.38 20.67
CA MET A 46 -0.74 -3.19 20.31
C MET A 46 0.53 -2.74 21.03
N LYS A 47 0.73 -1.43 21.22
CA LYS A 47 1.94 -0.88 21.86
C LYS A 47 1.88 -0.85 23.38
N TYR A 48 0.75 -0.44 23.95
CA TYR A 48 0.63 -0.15 25.38
C TYR A 48 -0.26 -1.13 26.13
N GLY A 49 -1.17 -1.84 25.44
CA GLY A 49 -2.25 -2.63 26.06
C GLY A 49 -1.78 -3.77 26.97
N ARG A 50 -0.57 -4.31 26.76
CA ARG A 50 0.05 -5.33 27.63
C ARG A 50 0.82 -4.76 28.82
N HIS A 51 1.06 -3.46 28.85
CA HIS A 51 1.93 -2.80 29.83
C HIS A 51 1.20 -1.75 30.68
N VAL A 52 -0.12 -1.59 30.49
CA VAL A 52 -0.94 -0.64 31.25
C VAL A 52 -0.87 -0.87 32.77
N PRO A 53 -0.86 0.20 33.59
CA PRO A 53 -0.72 1.61 33.19
C PRO A 53 0.67 1.93 32.61
N VAL A 54 0.69 2.80 31.60
CA VAL A 54 1.94 3.39 31.08
C VAL A 54 1.86 4.91 31.21
N VAL A 55 2.84 5.51 31.87
CA VAL A 55 2.96 6.96 32.04
C VAL A 55 4.14 7.46 31.22
N GLU A 56 3.89 8.40 30.30
CA GLU A 56 4.92 9.07 29.51
C GLU A 56 5.02 10.55 29.93
N VAL A 57 6.24 10.98 30.25
CA VAL A 57 6.55 12.35 30.66
C VAL A 57 7.82 12.81 29.95
N GLY A 58 7.68 13.66 28.93
CA GLY A 58 8.80 14.03 28.07
C GLY A 58 9.47 12.80 27.43
N PRO A 59 10.78 12.56 27.66
CA PRO A 59 11.50 11.38 27.16
C PRO A 59 11.31 10.13 28.03
N TYR A 60 10.70 10.25 29.21
CA TYR A 60 10.65 9.17 30.19
C TYR A 60 9.35 8.37 30.04
N THR A 61 9.47 7.05 30.19
CA THR A 61 8.33 6.13 30.14
C THR A 61 8.37 5.20 31.35
N LEU A 62 7.31 5.21 32.14
CA LEU A 62 7.07 4.26 33.22
C LEU A 62 6.01 3.26 32.79
N LYS A 63 6.30 1.98 32.97
CA LYS A 63 5.36 0.86 32.71
C LYS A 63 4.97 0.23 34.04
N ASN A 64 3.85 -0.51 34.05
CA ASN A 64 3.42 -1.31 35.18
C ASN A 64 4.56 -2.25 35.69
N PRO A 65 4.79 -2.39 37.02
CA PRO A 65 4.15 -1.69 38.13
C PRO A 65 4.71 -0.27 38.38
N ILE A 66 3.80 0.70 38.53
CA ILE A 66 4.11 2.10 38.83
C ILE A 66 3.94 2.35 40.32
N SER A 67 5.04 2.59 41.03
CA SER A 67 5.01 3.02 42.44
C SER A 67 5.05 4.55 42.53
N ARG A 68 4.46 5.13 43.58
CA ARG A 68 4.55 6.57 43.91
C ARG A 68 5.98 7.13 43.85
N GLN A 69 6.96 6.43 44.43
CA GLN A 69 8.37 6.87 44.48
C GLN A 69 8.99 6.98 43.07
N LYS A 70 8.83 5.94 42.23
CA LYS A 70 9.30 5.98 40.82
C LYS A 70 8.63 7.08 40.01
N LEU A 71 7.33 7.29 40.21
CA LEU A 71 6.60 8.36 39.55
C LEU A 71 7.11 9.73 39.98
N GLN A 72 7.30 9.95 41.27
CA GLN A 72 7.86 11.18 41.83
C GLN A 72 9.25 11.50 41.24
N MET A 73 10.15 10.52 41.23
CA MET A 73 11.49 10.65 40.64
C MET A 73 11.41 11.03 39.15
N THR A 74 10.51 10.41 38.40
CA THR A 74 10.34 10.66 36.97
C THR A 74 9.76 12.05 36.69
N LEU A 75 8.77 12.48 37.46
CA LEU A 75 8.21 13.83 37.37
C LEU A 75 9.26 14.90 37.71
N GLY A 76 10.07 14.66 38.75
CA GLY A 76 11.19 15.53 39.10
C GLY A 76 12.21 15.63 37.97
N ALA A 77 12.72 14.50 37.48
CA ALA A 77 13.69 14.48 36.38
C ALA A 77 13.16 15.12 35.09
N ALA A 78 11.84 15.05 34.84
CA ALA A 78 11.20 15.71 33.71
C ALA A 78 11.03 17.22 33.92
N SER A 79 10.69 17.64 35.14
CA SER A 79 10.61 19.04 35.53
C SER A 79 11.96 19.74 35.40
N ASP A 80 13.02 19.15 35.98
CA ASP A 80 14.38 19.70 35.94
C ASP A 80 14.89 19.84 34.51
N ARG A 81 14.60 18.84 33.66
CA ARG A 81 14.95 18.87 32.24
C ARG A 81 14.24 20.00 31.49
N ILE A 82 12.95 20.22 31.75
CA ILE A 82 12.20 21.31 31.11
C ILE A 82 12.79 22.65 31.53
N GLU A 83 13.07 22.83 32.83
CA GLU A 83 13.69 24.05 33.34
C GLU A 83 15.05 24.30 32.69
N GLN A 84 15.85 23.26 32.48
CA GLN A 84 17.13 23.36 31.77
C GLN A 84 16.94 23.75 30.29
N LEU A 85 15.98 23.16 29.59
CA LEU A 85 15.70 23.48 28.18
C LEU A 85 15.18 24.91 28.00
N GLU A 86 14.37 25.40 28.95
CA GLU A 86 13.90 26.79 28.98
C GLU A 86 15.06 27.76 29.25
N LYS A 87 15.98 27.43 30.16
CA LYS A 87 17.20 28.22 30.42
C LYS A 87 18.15 28.30 29.23
N LEU A 88 18.26 27.23 28.45
CA LEU A 88 19.16 27.15 27.30
C LEU A 88 18.59 27.81 26.03
N ASP A 89 17.36 28.32 26.07
CA ASP A 89 16.62 28.86 24.93
C ASP A 89 16.66 27.92 23.70
N ASP A 90 16.43 26.63 23.93
CA ASP A 90 16.59 25.63 22.86
C ASP A 90 15.53 25.85 21.75
N PRO A 91 15.95 26.16 20.51
CA PRO A 91 15.02 26.51 19.44
C PRO A 91 14.20 25.31 18.96
N ILE A 92 14.74 24.09 19.07
CA ILE A 92 14.06 22.85 18.67
C ILE A 92 12.94 22.53 19.67
N TYR A 93 13.20 22.73 20.97
CA TYR A 93 12.24 22.55 22.04
C TYR A 93 11.07 23.53 21.89
N LYS A 94 11.36 24.84 21.72
CA LYS A 94 10.32 25.86 21.48
C LYS A 94 9.45 25.53 20.27
N TYR A 95 10.07 25.15 19.15
CA TYR A 95 9.34 24.73 17.95
C TYR A 95 8.42 23.52 18.20
N LYS A 96 8.93 22.48 18.86
CA LYS A 96 8.13 21.28 19.19
C LYS A 96 6.96 21.61 20.13
N MET A 97 7.19 22.47 21.12
CA MET A 97 6.14 22.94 22.02
C MET A 97 5.04 23.67 21.27
N GLU A 98 5.38 24.66 20.43
CA GLU A 98 4.38 25.40 19.64
C GLU A 98 3.57 24.47 18.74
N LYS A 99 4.24 23.54 18.05
CA LYS A 99 3.57 22.55 17.18
C LYS A 99 2.68 21.58 17.94
N SER A 100 2.93 21.35 19.23
CA SER A 100 2.12 20.48 20.08
C SER A 100 0.84 21.13 20.61
N LYS A 101 0.69 22.46 20.51
CA LYS A 101 -0.48 23.19 21.05
C LYS A 101 -1.73 23.09 20.18
N THR A 102 -1.58 22.84 18.88
CA THR A 102 -2.72 22.85 17.94
C THR A 102 -2.69 21.65 17.00
N LEU A 103 -3.88 21.20 16.60
CA LEU A 103 -4.06 20.26 15.50
C LEU A 103 -4.27 21.06 14.21
N SER A 104 -3.26 21.06 13.36
CA SER A 104 -3.37 21.67 12.03
C SER A 104 -4.30 20.86 11.13
N THR A 105 -4.76 21.46 10.02
CA THR A 105 -5.49 20.73 8.99
C THR A 105 -4.64 19.58 8.42
N GLY A 106 -3.34 19.78 8.24
CA GLY A 106 -2.40 18.75 7.80
C GLY A 106 -2.31 17.56 8.77
N ASP A 107 -2.37 17.81 10.07
CA ASP A 107 -2.41 16.75 11.08
C ASP A 107 -3.69 15.91 10.99
N ARG A 108 -4.84 16.57 10.80
CA ARG A 108 -6.13 15.89 10.65
C ARG A 108 -6.17 15.02 9.40
N VAL A 109 -5.66 15.55 8.28
CA VAL A 109 -5.55 14.80 7.01
C VAL A 109 -4.61 13.62 7.17
N SER A 110 -3.42 13.81 7.74
CA SER A 110 -2.44 12.74 7.97
C SER A 110 -3.01 11.63 8.84
N PHE A 111 -3.74 12.00 9.89
CA PHE A 111 -4.40 11.04 10.77
C PHE A 111 -5.54 10.28 10.08
N TRP A 112 -6.35 10.97 9.27
CA TRP A 112 -7.40 10.33 8.47
C TRP A 112 -6.81 9.33 7.47
N ILE A 113 -5.74 9.72 6.77
CA ILE A 113 -4.99 8.82 5.87
C ILE A 113 -4.49 7.62 6.66
N ALA A 114 -3.83 7.82 7.80
CA ALA A 114 -3.30 6.71 8.60
C ALA A 114 -4.38 5.72 9.06
N ARG A 115 -5.62 6.17 9.30
CA ARG A 115 -6.75 5.27 9.61
C ARG A 115 -7.32 4.56 8.38
N ARG A 116 -7.33 5.23 7.21
CA ARG A 116 -8.05 4.80 6.00
C ARG A 116 -7.15 4.36 4.84
N TYR A 117 -5.82 4.36 5.00
CA TYR A 117 -4.88 4.13 3.92
C TYR A 117 -5.17 2.84 3.13
N LEU A 118 -5.52 1.73 3.81
CA LEU A 118 -5.80 0.47 3.14
C LEU A 118 -7.05 0.54 2.25
N LEU A 119 -8.08 1.29 2.68
CA LEU A 119 -9.25 1.55 1.85
C LEU A 119 -8.87 2.41 0.64
N ILE A 120 -8.04 3.44 0.84
CA ILE A 120 -7.57 4.32 -0.24
C ILE A 120 -6.78 3.50 -1.28
N LEU A 121 -5.84 2.66 -0.84
CA LEU A 121 -5.04 1.79 -1.71
C LEU A 121 -5.92 0.79 -2.46
N ASN A 122 -6.86 0.13 -1.78
CA ASN A 122 -7.76 -0.83 -2.42
C ASN A 122 -8.70 -0.16 -3.43
N LEU A 123 -9.26 1.02 -3.11
CA LEU A 123 -10.09 1.77 -4.05
C LEU A 123 -9.27 2.24 -5.26
N PHE A 124 -8.07 2.75 -5.03
CA PHE A 124 -7.16 3.13 -6.12
C PHE A 124 -6.89 1.93 -7.04
N MET A 125 -6.52 0.77 -6.47
CA MET A 125 -6.25 -0.44 -7.24
C MET A 125 -7.51 -0.97 -7.96
N LEU A 126 -8.68 -0.91 -7.31
CA LEU A 126 -9.96 -1.29 -7.90
C LEU A 126 -10.28 -0.46 -9.14
N PHE A 127 -10.15 0.87 -9.05
CA PHE A 127 -10.39 1.73 -10.21
C PHE A 127 -9.30 1.57 -11.26
N TYR A 128 -8.04 1.42 -10.85
CA TYR A 128 -6.91 1.23 -11.75
C TYR A 128 -7.04 -0.04 -12.61
N VAL A 129 -7.42 -1.17 -12.00
CA VAL A 129 -7.56 -2.42 -12.74
C VAL A 129 -8.97 -2.64 -13.30
N GLY A 130 -10.00 -2.06 -12.68
CA GLY A 130 -11.39 -2.20 -13.10
C GLY A 130 -11.79 -1.33 -14.29
N LEU A 131 -11.31 -0.09 -14.39
CA LEU A 131 -11.61 0.78 -15.54
C LEU A 131 -11.18 0.16 -16.89
N PRO A 132 -10.01 -0.51 -17.00
CA PRO A 132 -9.63 -1.24 -18.21
C PRO A 132 -10.62 -2.31 -18.68
N PHE A 133 -11.38 -2.94 -17.77
CA PHE A 133 -12.45 -3.88 -18.13
C PHE A 133 -13.72 -3.16 -18.57
N LEU A 134 -13.94 -1.92 -18.13
CA LEU A 134 -15.07 -1.12 -18.59
C LEU A 134 -14.92 -0.70 -20.06
N ALA A 135 -13.69 -0.55 -20.56
CA ALA A 135 -13.43 -0.19 -21.96
C ALA A 135 -14.10 -1.16 -22.97
N PRO A 136 -13.82 -2.48 -22.95
CA PRO A 136 -14.47 -3.41 -23.87
C PRO A 136 -16.00 -3.49 -23.67
N THR A 137 -16.50 -3.33 -22.44
CA THR A 137 -17.96 -3.27 -22.19
C THR A 137 -18.61 -2.07 -22.87
N LEU A 138 -17.99 -0.88 -22.79
CA LEU A 138 -18.48 0.32 -23.45
C LEU A 138 -18.44 0.19 -24.99
N MET A 139 -17.39 -0.41 -25.53
CA MET A 139 -17.31 -0.69 -26.97
C MET A 139 -18.44 -1.62 -27.43
N ASN A 140 -18.67 -2.71 -26.69
CA ASN A 140 -19.74 -3.67 -26.99
C ASN A 140 -21.15 -3.06 -26.90
N LEU A 141 -21.35 -2.05 -26.06
CA LEU A 141 -22.61 -1.32 -25.94
C LEU A 141 -22.76 -0.17 -26.97
N GLY A 142 -21.81 -0.01 -27.89
CA GLY A 142 -21.79 1.07 -28.90
C GLY A 142 -21.35 2.44 -28.36
N ALA A 143 -20.93 2.53 -27.10
CA ALA A 143 -20.40 3.75 -26.49
C ALA A 143 -18.90 3.95 -26.81
N GLU A 144 -18.55 3.90 -28.10
CA GLU A 144 -17.17 3.86 -28.58
C GLU A 144 -16.32 5.06 -28.12
N GLY A 145 -16.90 6.27 -28.09
CA GLY A 145 -16.20 7.46 -27.63
C GLY A 145 -15.73 7.34 -26.18
N ALA A 146 -16.59 6.81 -25.29
CA ALA A 146 -16.25 6.61 -23.89
C ALA A 146 -15.22 5.48 -23.70
N GLY A 147 -15.37 4.37 -24.41
CA GLY A 147 -14.38 3.27 -24.42
C GLY A 147 -13.02 3.74 -24.92
N GLY A 148 -13.00 4.53 -25.99
CA GLY A 148 -11.80 5.13 -26.57
C GLY A 148 -11.02 6.03 -25.61
N VAL A 149 -11.72 6.80 -24.75
CA VAL A 149 -11.08 7.60 -23.70
C VAL A 149 -10.32 6.72 -22.72
N ILE A 150 -10.91 5.60 -22.28
CA ILE A 150 -10.24 4.67 -21.36
C ILE A 150 -8.98 4.09 -22.01
N TYR A 151 -9.08 3.57 -23.24
CA TYR A 151 -7.89 3.07 -23.96
C TYR A 151 -6.78 4.13 -24.02
N ARG A 152 -7.13 5.38 -24.31
CA ARG A 152 -6.17 6.49 -24.43
C ARG A 152 -5.46 6.81 -23.12
N ILE A 153 -6.19 6.82 -22.00
CA ILE A 153 -5.64 7.09 -20.67
C ILE A 153 -4.65 6.01 -20.24
N TYR A 154 -4.92 4.73 -20.58
CA TYR A 154 -4.05 3.62 -20.20
C TYR A 154 -2.91 3.34 -21.20
N LYS A 155 -2.96 3.90 -22.41
CA LYS A 155 -1.94 3.73 -23.46
C LYS A 155 -0.49 4.10 -23.07
N PRO A 156 -0.22 5.08 -22.20
CA PRO A 156 1.14 5.35 -21.69
C PRO A 156 1.53 4.44 -20.52
N LEU A 157 0.57 3.82 -19.84
CA LEU A 157 0.81 2.95 -18.67
C LEU A 157 1.09 1.51 -19.10
N CYS A 158 0.48 1.09 -20.20
CA CYS A 158 0.65 -0.23 -20.79
C CYS A 158 0.75 -0.10 -22.31
N HIS A 159 1.55 -0.97 -22.93
CA HIS A 159 1.66 -1.00 -24.39
C HIS A 159 0.34 -1.39 -25.09
N GLN A 160 -0.58 -2.09 -24.39
CA GLN A 160 -1.90 -2.53 -24.91
C GLN A 160 -1.84 -3.28 -26.25
N PHE A 161 -0.87 -4.17 -26.42
CA PHE A 161 -0.80 -4.99 -27.63
C PHE A 161 -1.95 -6.00 -27.61
N ALA A 162 -2.75 -6.03 -28.67
CA ALA A 162 -3.90 -6.92 -28.76
C ALA A 162 -3.53 -8.39 -28.52
N PHE A 163 -2.43 -8.87 -29.08
CA PHE A 163 -1.94 -10.25 -28.90
C PHE A 163 -1.40 -10.58 -27.48
N ARG A 164 -1.45 -9.62 -26.55
CA ARG A 164 -1.09 -9.78 -25.13
C ARG A 164 -2.20 -9.29 -24.19
N SER A 165 -3.41 -9.12 -24.68
CA SER A 165 -4.55 -8.63 -23.91
C SER A 165 -5.67 -9.67 -23.93
N PHE A 166 -6.40 -9.74 -22.82
CA PHE A 166 -7.66 -10.48 -22.80
C PHE A 166 -8.70 -9.78 -23.67
N PHE A 167 -9.58 -10.56 -24.28
CA PHE A 167 -10.73 -10.11 -25.06
C PHE A 167 -12.02 -10.49 -24.35
N LEU A 168 -13.01 -9.59 -24.39
CA LEU A 168 -14.35 -9.81 -23.88
C LEU A 168 -15.36 -9.68 -25.02
N TYR A 169 -16.48 -10.40 -24.91
CA TYR A 169 -17.61 -10.33 -25.85
C TYR A 169 -17.28 -10.83 -27.28
N GLY A 170 -16.33 -11.76 -27.41
CA GLY A 170 -15.91 -12.32 -28.69
C GLY A 170 -15.80 -13.85 -28.70
N GLU A 171 -15.35 -14.39 -29.84
CA GLU A 171 -15.14 -15.83 -30.04
C GLU A 171 -14.09 -16.45 -29.11
N GLN A 172 -13.02 -15.71 -28.77
CA GLN A 172 -11.93 -16.18 -27.91
C GLN A 172 -11.59 -15.20 -26.78
N PRO A 173 -11.10 -15.70 -25.63
CA PRO A 173 -10.65 -14.85 -24.52
C PRO A 173 -9.31 -14.15 -24.78
N PHE A 174 -8.58 -14.56 -25.81
CA PHE A 174 -7.30 -14.00 -26.24
C PHE A 174 -6.94 -14.52 -27.65
N TYR A 175 -6.05 -13.80 -28.34
CA TYR A 175 -5.53 -14.16 -29.66
C TYR A 175 -4.00 -14.07 -29.62
N PRO A 176 -3.27 -15.17 -29.34
CA PRO A 176 -1.83 -15.12 -29.17
C PRO A 176 -1.11 -15.05 -30.53
N LEU A 177 0.17 -14.70 -30.54
CA LEU A 177 1.00 -14.92 -31.72
C LEU A 177 1.30 -16.41 -31.90
N LYS A 178 1.62 -16.83 -33.12
CA LYS A 178 1.97 -18.23 -33.44
C LYS A 178 3.18 -18.72 -32.64
N GLU A 179 4.12 -17.82 -32.36
CA GLU A 179 5.37 -18.06 -31.63
C GLU A 179 5.12 -18.41 -30.15
N ALA A 180 3.91 -18.18 -29.63
CA ALA A 180 3.53 -18.66 -28.30
C ALA A 180 3.28 -20.19 -28.27
N GLY A 181 3.21 -20.86 -29.42
CA GLY A 181 3.10 -22.32 -29.52
C GLY A 181 1.79 -22.90 -28.98
N MET A 182 0.72 -22.10 -28.95
CA MET A 182 -0.58 -22.49 -28.38
C MET A 182 -1.44 -23.21 -29.42
N SER A 183 -1.76 -24.48 -29.19
CA SER A 183 -2.73 -25.22 -30.00
C SER A 183 -4.18 -24.93 -29.58
N GLY A 184 -5.12 -24.93 -30.53
CA GLY A 184 -6.55 -24.82 -30.25
C GLY A 184 -7.09 -23.39 -30.14
N TYR A 185 -6.29 -22.38 -30.50
CA TYR A 185 -6.68 -20.98 -30.55
C TYR A 185 -6.30 -20.39 -31.90
N ARG A 186 -7.18 -19.58 -32.50
CA ARG A 186 -6.81 -18.74 -33.66
C ARG A 186 -5.78 -17.73 -33.21
N THR A 187 -4.72 -17.57 -33.99
CA THR A 187 -3.66 -16.59 -33.72
C THR A 187 -4.15 -15.17 -34.02
N PHE A 188 -3.44 -14.16 -33.50
CA PHE A 188 -3.76 -12.76 -33.78
C PHE A 188 -3.72 -12.43 -35.27
N GLU A 189 -2.71 -12.91 -35.97
CA GLU A 189 -2.52 -12.64 -37.39
C GLU A 189 -3.62 -13.32 -38.23
N GLU A 190 -3.95 -14.58 -37.92
CA GLU A 190 -5.08 -15.30 -38.54
C GLU A 190 -6.42 -14.62 -38.28
N ALA A 191 -6.61 -14.02 -37.10
CA ALA A 191 -7.87 -13.38 -36.72
C ALA A 191 -8.04 -11.99 -37.35
N THR A 192 -6.95 -11.26 -37.58
CA THR A 192 -7.00 -9.83 -37.95
C THR A 192 -6.45 -9.52 -39.35
N GLY A 193 -5.65 -10.41 -39.92
CA GLY A 193 -4.89 -10.16 -41.16
C GLY A 193 -3.71 -9.21 -40.98
N ILE A 194 -3.39 -8.79 -39.75
CA ILE A 194 -2.22 -7.97 -39.45
C ILE A 194 -1.04 -8.91 -39.26
N GLU A 195 -0.24 -9.10 -40.30
CA GLU A 195 0.89 -10.04 -40.34
C GLU A 195 2.24 -9.40 -39.97
N GLY A 196 3.23 -10.21 -39.59
CA GLY A 196 4.61 -9.76 -39.30
C GLY A 196 4.71 -8.95 -38.01
N VAL A 197 3.86 -9.27 -37.02
CA VAL A 197 3.81 -8.57 -35.72
C VAL A 197 4.90 -9.05 -34.77
N ASP A 198 5.53 -10.19 -35.06
CA ASP A 198 6.65 -10.74 -34.33
C ASP A 198 7.88 -9.83 -34.41
N ASP A 199 8.12 -9.19 -35.55
CA ASP A 199 9.16 -8.18 -35.76
C ASP A 199 8.92 -6.94 -34.87
N PRO A 200 9.82 -6.63 -33.91
CA PRO A 200 9.69 -5.43 -33.07
C PRO A 200 9.84 -4.11 -33.85
N TYR A 201 10.44 -4.12 -35.04
CA TYR A 201 10.72 -2.94 -35.85
C TYR A 201 9.62 -2.66 -36.89
N SER A 202 8.69 -3.59 -37.09
CA SER A 202 7.60 -3.46 -38.04
C SER A 202 6.54 -2.44 -37.59
N TYR A 203 5.99 -1.70 -38.55
CA TYR A 203 4.85 -0.80 -38.32
C TYR A 203 3.60 -1.56 -37.83
N THR A 204 3.49 -2.85 -38.15
CA THR A 204 2.35 -3.71 -37.76
C THR A 204 2.23 -3.85 -36.23
N ARG A 205 3.30 -3.63 -35.46
CA ARG A 205 3.24 -3.48 -33.99
C ARG A 205 2.34 -2.31 -33.57
N PHE A 206 2.39 -1.20 -34.28
CA PHE A 206 1.52 -0.04 -34.02
C PHE A 206 0.07 -0.36 -34.36
N GLU A 207 -0.17 -1.10 -35.44
CA GLU A 207 -1.50 -1.60 -35.82
C GLU A 207 -2.06 -2.56 -34.76
N ALA A 208 -1.27 -3.54 -34.31
CA ALA A 208 -1.64 -4.46 -33.24
C ALA A 208 -1.90 -3.75 -31.89
N ARG A 209 -1.21 -2.65 -31.63
CA ARG A 209 -1.49 -1.77 -30.47
C ARG A 209 -2.80 -0.99 -30.65
N ASN A 210 -3.13 -0.54 -31.85
CA ASN A 210 -4.34 0.24 -32.12
C ASN A 210 -5.58 -0.62 -32.33
N PHE A 211 -5.42 -1.89 -32.66
CA PHE A 211 -6.50 -2.84 -32.79
C PHE A 211 -7.24 -2.98 -31.44
N THR A 212 -8.43 -2.41 -31.32
CA THR A 212 -9.26 -2.47 -30.10
C THR A 212 -10.16 -3.70 -30.07
N GLY A 213 -10.57 -4.21 -31.24
CA GLY A 213 -11.52 -5.31 -31.36
C GLY A 213 -12.68 -4.98 -32.29
N ASN A 214 -13.60 -5.93 -32.44
CA ASN A 214 -14.84 -5.82 -33.22
C ASN A 214 -15.88 -6.81 -32.66
N GLU A 215 -17.09 -6.83 -33.24
CA GLU A 215 -18.20 -7.68 -32.77
C GLU A 215 -17.90 -9.19 -32.84
N THR A 216 -17.03 -9.63 -33.75
CA THR A 216 -16.67 -11.05 -33.90
C THR A 216 -15.58 -11.46 -32.91
N LEU A 217 -14.49 -10.70 -32.86
CA LEU A 217 -13.34 -11.01 -32.01
C LEU A 217 -13.52 -10.53 -30.57
N GLY A 218 -14.56 -9.74 -30.33
CA GLY A 218 -14.74 -9.01 -29.09
C GLY A 218 -13.78 -7.82 -28.99
N TYR A 219 -13.73 -7.22 -27.81
CA TYR A 219 -12.91 -6.04 -27.52
C TYR A 219 -11.87 -6.34 -26.44
N LYS A 220 -10.66 -5.83 -26.63
CA LYS A 220 -9.55 -6.09 -25.71
C LYS A 220 -9.70 -5.31 -24.39
N VAL A 221 -9.20 -5.85 -23.30
CA VAL A 221 -9.03 -5.09 -22.05
C VAL A 221 -7.95 -4.01 -22.27
N ALA A 222 -8.13 -2.81 -21.72
CA ALA A 222 -7.20 -1.69 -21.89
C ALA A 222 -5.86 -1.82 -21.11
N LEU A 223 -5.49 -3.04 -20.73
CA LEU A 223 -4.23 -3.45 -20.11
C LEU A 223 -3.81 -4.80 -20.70
N CYS A 224 -2.53 -5.12 -20.62
CA CYS A 224 -2.04 -6.45 -20.98
C CYS A 224 -2.42 -7.48 -19.91
N GLU A 225 -2.40 -8.76 -20.28
CA GLU A 225 -2.69 -9.91 -19.40
C GLU A 225 -1.83 -9.89 -18.12
N ARG A 226 -0.55 -9.51 -18.26
CA ARG A 226 0.40 -9.42 -17.15
C ARG A 226 0.01 -8.31 -16.17
N ASP A 227 -0.28 -7.11 -16.66
CA ASP A 227 -0.66 -5.98 -15.81
C ASP A 227 -1.99 -6.25 -15.09
N VAL A 228 -2.98 -6.79 -15.81
CA VAL A 228 -4.25 -7.22 -15.21
C VAL A 228 -3.99 -8.15 -14.03
N ALA A 229 -3.14 -9.17 -14.21
CA ALA A 229 -2.82 -10.11 -13.15
C ALA A 229 -2.06 -9.48 -11.97
N ILE A 230 -1.10 -8.58 -12.24
CA ILE A 230 -0.36 -7.85 -11.20
C ILE A 230 -1.33 -7.06 -10.31
N TYR A 231 -2.15 -6.20 -10.92
CA TYR A 231 -2.99 -5.29 -10.15
C TYR A 231 -4.19 -5.98 -9.50
N LEU A 232 -4.75 -7.04 -10.12
CA LEU A 232 -5.75 -7.88 -9.46
C LEU A 232 -5.17 -8.63 -8.26
N ALA A 233 -3.94 -9.14 -8.34
CA ALA A 233 -3.29 -9.81 -7.22
C ALA A 233 -2.99 -8.84 -6.06
N ILE A 234 -2.56 -7.61 -6.37
CA ILE A 234 -2.37 -6.55 -5.36
C ILE A 234 -3.69 -6.22 -4.67
N LEU A 235 -4.76 -5.98 -5.45
CA LEU A 235 -6.10 -5.70 -4.93
C LEU A 235 -6.61 -6.86 -4.05
N GLY A 236 -6.49 -8.10 -4.54
CA GLY A 236 -6.90 -9.30 -3.82
C GLY A 236 -6.17 -9.45 -2.50
N PHE A 237 -4.84 -9.28 -2.50
CA PHE A 237 -4.05 -9.29 -1.26
C PHE A 237 -4.51 -8.17 -0.31
N GLY A 238 -4.73 -6.96 -0.80
CA GLY A 238 -5.19 -5.83 0.01
C GLY A 238 -6.55 -6.06 0.67
N ILE A 239 -7.48 -6.72 -0.02
CA ILE A 239 -8.77 -7.13 0.54
C ILE A 239 -8.56 -8.18 1.64
N VAL A 240 -7.81 -9.25 1.36
CA VAL A 240 -7.54 -10.32 2.34
C VAL A 240 -6.80 -9.77 3.57
N PHE A 241 -5.81 -8.91 3.36
CA PHE A 241 -5.08 -8.25 4.44
C PHE A 241 -6.01 -7.39 5.31
N GLY A 242 -6.98 -6.70 4.70
CA GLY A 242 -8.00 -5.96 5.44
C GLY A 242 -8.94 -6.86 6.24
N LEU A 243 -9.48 -7.91 5.60
CA LEU A 243 -10.43 -8.85 6.22
C LEU A 243 -9.81 -9.65 7.38
N THR A 244 -8.51 -9.92 7.33
CA THR A 244 -7.78 -10.59 8.42
C THR A 244 -7.43 -9.66 9.58
N GLY A 245 -7.84 -8.39 9.52
CA GLY A 245 -7.52 -7.39 10.54
C GLY A 245 -6.06 -6.95 10.48
N ARG A 246 -5.45 -6.95 9.28
CA ARG A 246 -4.08 -6.49 9.02
C ARG A 246 -3.00 -7.22 9.82
N ARG A 247 -3.21 -8.53 10.03
CA ARG A 247 -2.37 -9.37 10.93
C ARG A 247 -1.15 -9.98 10.26
N PHE A 248 -1.06 -9.94 8.93
CA PHE A 248 0.08 -10.52 8.23
C PHE A 248 1.35 -9.72 8.50
N LYS A 249 2.45 -10.44 8.69
CA LYS A 249 3.79 -9.85 8.71
C LYS A 249 4.33 -9.78 7.29
N SER A 250 5.24 -8.82 7.07
CA SER A 250 5.95 -8.72 5.79
C SER A 250 6.76 -10.00 5.55
N VAL A 251 6.73 -10.48 4.31
CA VAL A 251 7.59 -11.59 3.88
C VAL A 251 9.05 -11.17 3.93
N HIS A 252 9.96 -12.11 4.14
CA HIS A 252 11.38 -11.82 4.02
C HIS A 252 11.70 -11.34 2.60
N TRP A 253 12.56 -10.32 2.46
CA TRP A 253 12.88 -9.71 1.16
C TRP A 253 13.39 -10.73 0.12
N MET A 254 14.10 -11.78 0.56
CA MET A 254 14.53 -12.88 -0.33
C MET A 254 13.35 -13.67 -0.91
N VAL A 255 12.28 -13.88 -0.14
CA VAL A 255 11.07 -14.56 -0.63
C VAL A 255 10.38 -13.69 -1.68
N TRP A 256 10.28 -12.38 -1.42
CA TRP A 256 9.79 -11.42 -2.41
C TRP A 256 10.65 -11.40 -3.68
N LEU A 257 11.98 -11.40 -3.54
CA LEU A 257 12.90 -11.45 -4.68
C LEU A 257 12.75 -12.75 -5.48
N LEU A 258 12.74 -13.90 -4.82
CA LEU A 258 12.72 -15.20 -5.50
C LEU A 258 11.36 -15.57 -6.07
N LEU A 259 10.26 -15.25 -5.38
CA LEU A 259 8.90 -15.64 -5.80
C LEU A 259 8.12 -14.51 -6.47
N GLY A 260 8.42 -13.25 -6.13
CA GLY A 260 7.81 -12.09 -6.77
C GLY A 260 8.58 -11.66 -8.02
N ILE A 261 9.86 -11.27 -7.86
CA ILE A 261 10.68 -10.74 -8.95
C ILE A 261 11.22 -11.84 -9.87
N GLY A 262 11.64 -12.98 -9.31
CA GLY A 262 12.26 -14.08 -10.04
C GLY A 262 11.43 -14.55 -11.26
N PRO A 263 10.17 -14.97 -11.08
CA PRO A 263 9.37 -15.53 -12.18
C PRO A 263 9.07 -14.51 -13.28
N ILE A 264 8.64 -13.30 -12.91
CA ILE A 264 8.35 -12.22 -13.87
C ILE A 264 9.62 -11.71 -14.55
N GLY A 265 10.74 -11.69 -13.82
CA GLY A 265 12.05 -11.34 -14.34
C GLY A 265 12.51 -12.36 -15.38
N LEU A 266 12.47 -13.66 -15.06
CA LEU A 266 12.81 -14.72 -16.01
C LEU A 266 11.90 -14.68 -17.23
N ASP A 267 10.58 -14.59 -17.05
CA ASP A 267 9.63 -14.58 -18.15
C ASP A 267 9.76 -13.31 -19.02
N GLY A 268 9.64 -12.14 -18.41
CA GLY A 268 9.70 -10.85 -19.10
C GLY A 268 11.05 -10.56 -19.73
N PHE A 269 12.16 -10.86 -19.05
CA PHE A 269 13.51 -10.67 -19.57
C PHE A 269 13.75 -11.56 -20.78
N SER A 270 13.54 -12.87 -20.65
CA SER A 270 13.77 -13.77 -21.78
C SER A 270 12.85 -13.47 -22.97
N GLN A 271 11.60 -13.03 -22.74
CA GLN A 271 10.72 -12.59 -23.82
C GLN A 271 11.26 -11.31 -24.49
N LEU A 272 11.55 -10.26 -23.71
CA LEU A 272 12.01 -8.96 -24.22
C LEU A 272 13.33 -9.09 -25.00
N PHE A 273 14.31 -9.80 -24.43
CA PHE A 273 15.63 -9.93 -25.05
C PHE A 273 15.63 -10.83 -26.27
N SER A 274 14.81 -11.89 -26.28
CA SER A 274 14.62 -12.70 -27.50
C SER A 274 14.03 -11.91 -28.66
N GLN A 275 13.28 -10.83 -28.37
CA GLN A 275 12.59 -10.04 -29.38
C GLN A 275 13.49 -9.00 -30.04
N PHE A 276 14.63 -8.62 -29.46
CA PHE A 276 15.58 -7.73 -30.13
C PHE A 276 16.29 -8.37 -31.34
N ASN A 277 16.20 -9.69 -31.48
CA ASN A 277 16.74 -10.46 -32.60
C ASN A 277 18.19 -10.13 -32.97
N TRP A 278 19.04 -9.88 -31.96
CA TRP A 278 20.47 -9.69 -32.19
C TRP A 278 21.13 -11.02 -32.56
N ASP A 279 21.88 -11.05 -33.65
CA ASP A 279 22.48 -12.27 -34.22
C ASP A 279 23.25 -13.12 -33.20
N TRP A 280 24.01 -12.48 -32.30
CA TRP A 280 24.79 -13.18 -31.27
C TRP A 280 23.92 -13.77 -30.15
N LEU A 281 22.76 -13.17 -29.88
CA LEU A 281 21.86 -13.55 -28.79
C LEU A 281 20.84 -14.59 -29.25
N SER A 282 20.36 -14.51 -30.49
CA SER A 282 19.37 -15.44 -31.05
C SER A 282 19.86 -16.89 -31.08
N ALA A 283 21.17 -17.11 -31.17
CA ALA A 283 21.80 -18.43 -31.07
C ALA A 283 21.67 -19.07 -29.67
N ILE A 284 21.55 -18.26 -28.61
CA ILE A 284 21.50 -18.71 -27.21
C ILE A 284 20.07 -18.62 -26.67
N LEU A 285 19.33 -17.60 -27.10
CA LEU A 285 17.97 -17.29 -26.70
C LEU A 285 17.11 -17.06 -27.95
N PRO A 286 16.55 -18.13 -28.54
CA PRO A 286 15.66 -18.02 -29.69
C PRO A 286 14.46 -17.14 -29.38
N TYR A 287 13.88 -16.55 -30.44
CA TYR A 287 12.65 -15.78 -30.33
C TYR A 287 11.59 -16.56 -29.55
N ARG A 288 10.98 -15.92 -28.55
CA ARG A 288 9.84 -16.48 -27.85
C ARG A 288 8.80 -15.43 -27.52
N GLU A 289 7.55 -15.88 -27.46
CA GLU A 289 6.42 -15.11 -26.97
C GLU A 289 5.80 -15.85 -25.77
N SER A 290 5.61 -15.16 -24.63
CA SER A 290 5.03 -15.81 -23.45
C SER A 290 3.57 -16.18 -23.70
N THR A 291 3.10 -17.30 -23.16
CA THR A 291 1.68 -17.65 -23.25
C THR A 291 0.83 -16.74 -22.34
N PRO A 292 -0.47 -16.56 -22.63
CA PRO A 292 -1.38 -15.82 -21.74
C PRO A 292 -1.35 -16.32 -20.29
N PHE A 293 -1.29 -17.64 -20.11
CA PHE A 293 -1.17 -18.25 -18.79
C PHE A 293 0.12 -17.84 -18.08
N LEU A 294 1.28 -17.91 -18.76
CA LEU A 294 2.56 -17.58 -18.13
C LEU A 294 2.64 -16.10 -17.77
N ARG A 295 2.10 -15.21 -18.61
CA ARG A 295 1.99 -13.77 -18.30
C ARG A 295 1.12 -13.52 -17.08
N ALA A 296 -0.04 -14.16 -17.00
CA ALA A 296 -0.94 -14.02 -15.87
C ALA A 296 -0.34 -14.61 -14.58
N LEU A 297 0.29 -15.79 -14.65
CA LEU A 297 0.89 -16.46 -13.50
C LEU A 297 2.05 -15.64 -12.92
N THR A 298 3.00 -15.23 -13.76
CA THR A 298 4.17 -14.46 -13.30
C THR A 298 3.77 -13.06 -12.85
N GLY A 299 2.81 -12.42 -13.52
CA GLY A 299 2.21 -11.16 -13.09
C GLY A 299 1.52 -11.27 -11.73
N ALA A 300 0.68 -12.29 -11.53
CA ALA A 300 -0.02 -12.51 -10.27
C ALA A 300 0.95 -12.78 -9.11
N PHE A 301 2.00 -13.58 -9.33
CA PHE A 301 3.05 -13.82 -8.33
C PHE A 301 3.76 -12.52 -7.96
N PHE A 302 4.18 -11.74 -8.95
CA PHE A 302 4.80 -10.44 -8.70
C PHE A 302 3.89 -9.51 -7.89
N GLY A 303 2.63 -9.37 -8.30
CA GLY A 303 1.65 -8.54 -7.60
C GLY A 303 1.39 -8.99 -6.17
N LEU A 304 1.16 -10.30 -5.97
CA LEU A 304 0.89 -10.91 -4.66
C LEU A 304 2.05 -10.71 -3.69
N PHE A 305 3.26 -11.10 -4.07
CA PHE A 305 4.43 -11.00 -3.18
C PHE A 305 4.86 -9.56 -2.95
N THR A 306 4.67 -8.67 -3.92
CA THR A 306 4.94 -7.24 -3.74
C THR A 306 3.96 -6.61 -2.75
N ALA A 307 2.66 -6.93 -2.86
CA ALA A 307 1.67 -6.48 -1.88
C ALA A 307 1.92 -7.08 -0.49
N TRP A 308 2.28 -8.36 -0.40
CA TRP A 308 2.61 -9.01 0.87
C TRP A 308 3.87 -8.44 1.52
N PHE A 309 4.87 -8.07 0.72
CA PHE A 309 6.03 -7.37 1.24
C PHE A 309 5.67 -5.95 1.73
N ALA A 310 4.97 -5.17 0.89
CA ALA A 310 4.75 -3.74 1.13
C ALA A 310 3.66 -3.42 2.17
N TYR A 311 2.50 -4.08 2.12
CA TYR A 311 1.33 -3.67 2.90
C TYR A 311 1.53 -3.77 4.43
N PRO A 312 2.16 -4.84 4.96
CA PRO A 312 2.51 -4.90 6.37
C PRO A 312 3.50 -3.80 6.81
N ASN A 313 4.49 -3.47 5.97
CA ASN A 313 5.45 -2.39 6.27
C ASN A 313 4.75 -1.01 6.28
N ILE A 314 3.82 -0.79 5.34
CA ILE A 314 2.99 0.42 5.34
C ILE A 314 2.12 0.47 6.61
N GLU A 315 1.50 -0.65 7.02
CA GLU A 315 0.69 -0.70 8.24
C GLU A 315 1.50 -0.36 9.50
N GLU A 316 2.76 -0.76 9.58
CA GLU A 316 3.66 -0.38 10.68
C GLU A 316 3.86 1.14 10.75
N SER A 317 4.20 1.77 9.62
CA SER A 317 4.33 3.23 9.53
C SER A 317 3.01 3.97 9.84
N MET A 318 1.89 3.43 9.36
CA MET A 318 0.56 3.99 9.64
C MET A 318 0.18 3.82 11.12
N ASN A 319 0.57 2.71 11.77
CA ASN A 319 0.41 2.51 13.21
C ASN A 319 1.14 3.57 14.02
N GLU A 320 2.40 3.85 13.69
CA GLU A 320 3.19 4.90 14.37
C GLU A 320 2.54 6.28 14.22
N THR A 321 2.07 6.58 13.00
CA THR A 321 1.37 7.83 12.70
C THR A 321 0.08 7.95 13.52
N ARG A 322 -0.72 6.87 13.62
CA ARG A 322 -1.93 6.85 14.45
C ARG A 322 -1.60 7.07 15.92
N GLN A 323 -0.58 6.38 16.46
CA GLN A 323 -0.16 6.53 17.85
C GLN A 323 0.26 7.97 18.17
N TYR A 324 1.06 8.58 17.29
CA TYR A 324 1.50 9.96 17.44
C TYR A 324 0.33 10.93 17.51
N TYR A 325 -0.63 10.82 16.58
CA TYR A 325 -1.76 11.74 16.52
C TYR A 325 -2.79 11.53 17.64
N ILE A 326 -3.04 10.28 18.06
CA ILE A 326 -3.90 10.00 19.22
C ILE A 326 -3.33 10.66 20.48
N LYS A 327 -2.03 10.47 20.72
CA LYS A 327 -1.34 11.11 21.85
C LYS A 327 -1.41 12.64 21.74
N LYS A 328 -1.10 13.20 20.57
CA LYS A 328 -1.13 14.65 20.34
C LYS A 328 -2.52 15.24 20.63
N SER A 329 -3.58 14.61 20.14
CA SER A 329 -4.96 15.05 20.40
C SER A 329 -5.29 15.03 21.89
N ALA A 330 -4.97 13.95 22.60
CA ALA A 330 -5.22 13.85 24.04
C ALA A 330 -4.47 14.92 24.85
N VAL A 331 -3.23 15.25 24.48
CA VAL A 331 -2.44 16.32 25.12
C VAL A 331 -3.04 17.70 24.89
N ILE A 332 -3.60 17.95 23.70
CA ILE A 332 -4.25 19.21 23.38
C ILE A 332 -5.58 19.34 24.12
N GLU A 333 -6.38 18.26 24.15
CA GLU A 333 -7.66 18.21 24.87
C GLU A 333 -7.48 18.41 26.38
N ALA A 334 -6.41 17.89 26.97
CA ALA A 334 -6.07 18.13 28.38
C ALA A 334 -5.48 19.53 28.65
N GLY A 335 -5.15 20.29 27.60
CA GLY A 335 -4.47 21.57 27.69
C GLY A 335 -5.31 22.79 27.34
N GLY A 336 -6.48 22.60 26.74
CA GLY A 336 -7.50 23.64 26.51
C GLY A 336 -8.52 23.68 27.64
#